data_AF-A0AAV6YB25-F1
#
_entry.id   AF-A0AAV6YB25-F1
#
_cell.length_a   1.000
_cell.length_b   1.000
_cell.length_c   1.000
_cell.angle_alpha   90.00
_cell.angle_beta   90.00
_cell.angle_gamma   90.00
#
_symmetry.space_group_name_H-M   'P 1'
#
loop_
_entity.id
_entity.type
_entity.pdbx_description
1 polymer ?
#
loop_
_entity_poly.entity_id
_entity_poly.type
_entity_poly.pdbx_seq_one_letter_code
_entity_poly.pdbx_strand_id
1 'polypeptide(L)' 'MTQSSAQTCSSSLAGLNVCAPFVVPGGTASTTPSSDCCGALKAVDQDCMCSTMRIASRIPALCNLPPLNCGN' A
#
# COMPACT_ATOMS: atom_id res chain seq x y z
N MET A 1 -25.78 -8.98 1.12
CA MET A 1 -24.54 -9.07 0.33
C MET A 1 -23.41 -8.66 1.25
N THR A 2 -22.70 -9.60 1.88
CA THR A 2 -21.49 -9.25 2.62
C THR A 2 -20.43 -8.99 1.56
N GLN A 3 -20.33 -7.75 1.08
CA GLN A 3 -19.12 -7.32 0.40
C GLN A 3 -18.03 -7.53 1.45
N SER A 4 -17.27 -8.61 1.30
CA SER A 4 -16.26 -8.98 2.28
C SER A 4 -15.36 -7.77 2.40
N SER A 5 -15.05 -7.34 3.62
CA SER A 5 -14.11 -6.25 3.88
C SER A 5 -12.84 -6.35 3.01
N ALA A 6 -12.43 -7.58 2.65
CA ALA A 6 -11.39 -7.88 1.67
C ALA A 6 -11.60 -7.31 0.25
N GLN A 7 -12.81 -7.36 -0.33
CA GLN A 7 -13.10 -6.84 -1.68
C GLN A 7 -13.17 -5.31 -1.72
N THR A 8 -13.67 -4.69 -0.65
CA THR A 8 -13.60 -3.23 -0.47
C THR A 8 -12.15 -2.80 -0.28
N CYS A 9 -11.39 -3.52 0.56
CA CYS A 9 -9.97 -3.30 0.79
C CYS A 9 -9.16 -3.39 -0.51
N SER A 10 -9.33 -4.44 -1.31
CA SER A 10 -8.60 -4.60 -2.58
C SER A 10 -8.89 -3.48 -3.58
N SER A 11 -10.14 -3.01 -3.64
CA SER A 11 -10.54 -1.92 -4.52
C SER A 11 -9.94 -0.59 -4.08
N SER A 12 -9.96 -0.29 -2.77
CA SER A 12 -9.33 0.92 -2.23
C SER A 12 -7.81 0.89 -2.37
N LEU A 13 -7.17 -0.28 -2.19
CA LEU A 13 -5.73 -0.46 -2.45
C LEU A 13 -5.35 -0.19 -3.91
N ALA A 14 -6.18 -0.63 -4.87
CA ALA A 14 -5.94 -0.35 -6.28
C ALA A 14 -5.95 1.16 -6.58
N GLY A 15 -6.72 1.94 -5.81
CA GLY A 15 -6.70 3.41 -5.86
C GLY A 15 -5.35 4.02 -5.46
N LEU A 16 -4.54 3.33 -4.65
CA LEU A 16 -3.20 3.80 -4.26
C LEU A 16 -2.17 3.77 -5.41
N ASN A 17 -2.52 3.21 -6.58
CA ASN A 17 -1.63 3.26 -7.74
C ASN A 17 -1.25 4.69 -8.15
N VAL A 18 -2.08 5.69 -7.83
CA VAL A 18 -1.76 7.12 -8.03
C VAL A 18 -0.57 7.59 -7.18
N CYS A 19 -0.25 6.88 -6.09
CA CYS A 19 0.87 7.16 -5.21
C CYS A 19 2.20 6.59 -5.71
N ALA A 20 2.19 5.72 -6.73
CA ALA A 20 3.39 5.05 -7.25
C ALA A 20 4.61 5.97 -7.48
N PRO A 21 4.51 7.14 -8.15
CA PRO A 21 5.68 8.00 -8.39
C PRO A 21 6.28 8.62 -7.12
N PHE A 22 5.57 8.59 -5.99
CA PHE A 22 6.00 9.14 -4.71
C PHE A 22 6.57 8.10 -3.74
N VAL A 23 6.32 6.81 -3.97
CA VAL A 23 6.75 5.71 -3.09
C VAL A 23 7.86 4.84 -3.68
N VAL A 24 8.19 5.04 -4.96
CA VAL A 24 9.26 4.32 -5.64
C VAL A 24 10.59 5.08 -5.47
N PRO A 25 11.68 4.41 -5.06
CA PRO A 25 13.01 5.01 -5.02
C PRO A 25 13.41 5.59 -6.38
N GLY A 26 13.88 6.84 -6.41
CA GLY A 26 14.20 7.53 -7.66
C GLY A 26 12.97 8.09 -8.41
N GLY A 27 11.79 8.06 -7.79
CA GLY A 27 10.59 8.76 -8.24
C GLY A 27 10.74 10.29 -8.19
N THR A 28 9.64 11.01 -8.43
CA THR A 28 9.67 12.49 -8.44
C THR A 28 10.24 13.00 -7.13
N ALA A 29 11.34 13.78 -7.19
CA ALA A 29 12.08 14.30 -6.05
C ALA A 29 11.28 15.23 -5.10
N SER A 30 9.99 15.41 -5.34
CA SER A 30 9.08 16.08 -4.41
C SER A 30 8.80 15.14 -3.25
N THR A 31 9.33 15.47 -2.08
CA THR A 31 9.03 14.85 -0.78
C THR A 31 7.55 14.93 -0.37
N THR A 32 6.71 15.62 -1.15
CA THR A 32 5.29 15.81 -0.88
C THR A 32 4.43 15.05 -1.90
N PRO A 33 3.58 14.10 -1.45
CA PRO A 33 2.63 13.42 -2.33
C PRO A 33 1.54 14.37 -2.86
N SER A 34 1.05 14.09 -4.07
CA SER A 34 -0.09 14.82 -4.65
C SER A 34 -1.35 14.73 -3.78
N SER A 35 -2.23 15.73 -3.89
CA SER A 35 -3.55 15.77 -3.25
C SER A 35 -4.38 14.51 -3.52
N ASP A 36 -4.34 14.00 -4.76
CA ASP A 36 -5.01 12.76 -5.17
C ASP A 36 -4.47 11.53 -4.43
N CYS A 37 -3.14 11.43 -4.27
CA CYS A 37 -2.54 10.34 -3.50
C CYS A 37 -2.97 10.40 -2.04
N CYS A 38 -2.93 11.58 -1.41
CA CYS A 38 -3.42 11.77 -0.04
C CYS A 38 -4.93 11.49 0.08
N GLY A 39 -5.72 11.83 -0.93
CA GLY A 39 -7.15 11.54 -1.01
C GLY A 39 -7.43 10.03 -1.07
N ALA A 40 -6.73 9.33 -1.97
CA ALA A 40 -6.81 7.88 -2.09
C ALA A 40 -6.37 7.18 -0.79
N LEU A 41 -5.27 7.64 -0.16
CA LEU A 41 -4.78 7.09 1.10
C LEU A 41 -5.82 7.19 2.22
N LYS A 42 -6.52 8.33 2.32
CA LYS A 42 -7.60 8.53 3.31
C LYS A 42 -8.84 7.67 3.04
N ALA A 43 -9.06 7.22 1.81
CA ALA A 43 -10.18 6.37 1.44
C ALA A 43 -9.93 4.88 1.75
N VAL A 44 -8.69 4.50 2.05
CA VAL A 44 -8.36 3.13 2.48
C VAL A 44 -8.65 2.99 3.97
N ASP A 45 -9.35 1.91 4.32
CA ASP A 45 -9.62 1.59 5.72
C ASP A 45 -8.30 1.25 6.47
N GLN A 46 -8.15 1.78 7.68
CA GLN A 46 -6.93 1.62 8.48
C GLN A 46 -6.60 0.15 8.79
N ASP A 47 -7.60 -0.68 9.08
CA ASP A 47 -7.40 -2.10 9.38
C ASP A 47 -6.94 -2.87 8.14
N CYS A 48 -7.59 -2.59 7.01
CA CYS A 48 -7.20 -3.10 5.69
C CYS A 48 -5.75 -2.75 5.36
N MET A 49 -5.35 -1.49 5.58
CA MET A 49 -4.01 -0.99 5.26
C MET A 49 -2.95 -1.66 6.15
N CYS A 50 -3.19 -1.73 7.47
CA CYS A 50 -2.31 -2.41 8.42
C CYS A 50 -2.16 -3.90 8.13
N SER A 51 -3.28 -4.60 7.89
CA SER A 51 -3.30 -6.02 7.56
C SER A 51 -2.55 -6.29 6.26
N THR A 52 -2.75 -5.46 5.24
CA THR A 52 -2.02 -5.54 3.96
C THR A 52 -0.52 -5.41 4.17
N MET A 53 -0.05 -4.37 4.86
CA MET A 53 1.39 -4.18 5.07
C MET A 53 2.02 -5.34 5.86
N ARG A 54 1.29 -5.87 6.83
CA ARG A 54 1.72 -7.05 7.59
C ARG A 54 1.83 -8.31 6.73
N ILE A 55 0.91 -8.49 5.79
CA ILE A 55 0.96 -9.61 4.83
C ILE A 55 2.10 -9.36 3.83
N ALA A 56 2.17 -8.18 3.24
CA ALA A 56 3.17 -7.80 2.23
C ALA A 56 4.61 -7.97 2.74
N SER A 57 4.89 -7.61 3.98
CA SER A 57 6.21 -7.84 4.61
C SER A 57 6.57 -9.32 4.78
N ARG A 58 5.58 -10.22 4.82
CA ARG A 58 5.78 -11.68 4.95
C ARG A 58 5.77 -12.42 3.62
N ILE A 59 5.14 -11.88 2.58
CA ILE A 59 5.11 -12.47 1.22
C ILE A 59 6.50 -12.89 0.73
N PRO A 60 7.57 -12.07 0.85
CA PRO A 60 8.90 -12.48 0.40
C PRO A 60 9.34 -13.81 1.03
N ALA A 61 9.18 -13.95 2.34
CA ALA A 61 9.53 -15.20 3.05
C ALA A 61 8.67 -16.39 2.58
N LEU A 62 7.37 -16.16 2.33
CA LEU A 62 6.47 -17.19 1.76
C LEU A 62 6.89 -17.60 0.34
N CYS A 63 7.52 -16.70 -0.42
CA CYS A 63 8.06 -16.95 -1.74
C CYS A 63 9.53 -17.43 -1.75
N ASN A 64 10.10 -17.81 -0.59
CA ASN A 64 11.52 -18.15 -0.43
C ASN A 64 12.50 -17.04 -0.85
N LEU A 65 12.08 -15.78 -0.75
CA LEU A 65 12.90 -14.60 -0.95
C LEU A 65 13.43 -14.08 0.40
N PRO A 66 14.58 -13.38 0.41
CA PRO A 66 15.06 -12.73 1.62
C PRO A 66 13.99 -11.79 2.20
N PRO A 67 13.81 -11.76 3.53
CA PRO A 67 12.82 -10.92 4.16
C PRO A 67 13.12 -9.44 3.90
N LEU A 68 12.08 -8.64 3.71
CA LEU A 68 12.22 -7.19 3.57
C LEU A 68 12.72 -6.63 4.90
N ASN A 69 13.95 -6.11 4.89
CA ASN A 69 14.50 -5.33 5.99
C ASN A 69 14.48 -3.86 5.56
N CYS A 70 13.38 -3.18 5.85
CA CYS A 70 13.29 -1.73 5.63
C CYS A 70 14.07 -1.03 6.74
N GLY A 71 15.40 -0.98 6.58
CA GLY A 71 16.30 -0.16 7.40
C GLY A 71 16.05 1.32 7.11
N ASN A 72 16.00 2.12 8.18
CA ASN A 72 15.82 3.58 8.15
C ASN A 72 16.98 4.28 7.45
#